data_AF-A0A3M6K3P0-F1
#
_entry.id   AF-A0A3M6K3P0-F1
#
_cell.length_a   1.000
_cell.length_b   1.000
_cell.length_c   1.000
_cell.angle_alpha   90.00
_cell.angle_beta   90.00
_cell.angle_gamma   90.00
#
_symmetry.space_group_name_H-M   'P 1'
#
loop_
_entity.id
_entity.type
_entity.pdbx_description
1 polymer ?
#
loop_
_entity_poly.entity_id
_entity_poly.type
_entity_poly.pdbx_seq_one_letter_code
_entity_poly.pdbx_strand_id
1 'polypeptide(L)' 'MMKLSELEITEELKKLEGWEVKDNKLHKEIQFESFNQAFGFMTRAAMEIEKMNHHPEWFNVY' A
#
# COMPACT_ATOMS: atom_id res chain seq x y z
N MET A 1 0.96 -11.25 -14.06
CA MET A 1 0.37 -11.83 -12.84
C MET A 1 -1.10 -12.12 -13.11
N MET A 2 -1.65 -13.18 -12.50
CA MET A 2 -3.10 -13.45 -12.52
C MET A 2 -3.77 -12.76 -11.34
N LYS A 3 -4.97 -12.22 -11.55
CA LYS A 3 -5.78 -11.62 -10.48
C LYS A 3 -6.27 -12.73 -9.55
N LEU A 4 -6.16 -12.51 -8.24
CA LEU A 4 -6.75 -13.38 -7.23
C LEU A 4 -8.28 -13.38 -7.32
N SER A 5 -8.90 -14.50 -6.97
CA SER A 5 -10.34 -14.60 -6.76
C SER A 5 -10.79 -13.81 -5.52
N GLU A 6 -12.08 -13.50 -5.42
CA GLU A 6 -12.62 -12.77 -4.27
C GLU A 6 -12.41 -13.51 -2.94
N LEU A 7 -12.47 -14.83 -2.97
CA LEU A 7 -12.22 -15.67 -1.79
C LEU A 7 -10.75 -15.59 -1.37
N GLU A 8 -9.81 -15.70 -2.31
CA GLU A 8 -8.38 -15.53 -2.04
C GLU A 8 -8.06 -14.12 -1.51
N ILE A 9 -8.64 -13.07 -2.12
CA ILE A 9 -8.47 -11.69 -1.64
C ILE A 9 -8.95 -11.57 -0.20
N THR A 10 -10.13 -12.11 0.12
CA THR A 10 -10.71 -12.03 1.47
C THR A 10 -9.85 -12.74 2.51
N GLU A 11 -9.31 -13.92 2.20
CA GLU A 11 -8.45 -14.67 3.12
C GLU A 11 -7.07 -14.01 3.31
N GLU A 12 -6.45 -13.49 2.25
CA GLU A 12 -5.17 -12.79 2.37
C GLU A 12 -5.32 -11.44 3.07
N LEU A 13 -6.44 -10.73 2.86
CA LEU A 13 -6.69 -9.44 3.49
C LEU A 13 -6.72 -9.53 5.03
N LYS A 14 -7.20 -10.65 5.60
CA LYS A 14 -7.18 -10.88 7.06
C LYS A 14 -5.78 -10.81 7.67
N LYS A 15 -4.73 -11.03 6.87
CA LYS A 15 -3.32 -11.02 7.30
C LYS A 15 -2.69 -9.62 7.19
N LEU A 16 -3.38 -8.67 6.57
CA LEU A 16 -2.86 -7.35 6.23
C LEU A 16 -3.53 -6.28 7.09
N GLU A 17 -3.05 -6.11 8.32
CA GLU A 17 -3.62 -5.16 9.27
C GLU A 17 -3.62 -3.72 8.72
N GLY A 18 -4.78 -3.06 8.81
CA GLY A 18 -5.00 -1.70 8.34
C GLY A 18 -5.10 -1.55 6.81
N TRP A 19 -5.11 -2.66 6.06
CA TRP A 19 -5.44 -2.64 4.64
C TRP A 19 -6.91 -2.99 4.41
N GLU A 20 -7.49 -2.42 3.37
CA GLU A 20 -8.86 -2.67 2.93
C GLU A 20 -8.93 -2.76 1.40
N VAL A 21 -10.06 -3.22 0.87
CA VAL A 21 -10.36 -3.16 -0.56
C VAL A 21 -11.26 -1.96 -0.82
N LYS A 22 -10.78 -1.02 -1.63
CA LYS A 22 -11.52 0.15 -2.10
C LYS A 22 -11.45 0.22 -3.61
N ASP A 23 -12.59 0.36 -4.28
CA ASP A 23 -12.69 0.42 -5.75
C ASP A 23 -11.93 -0.72 -6.47
N ASN A 24 -12.05 -1.95 -5.94
CA ASN A 24 -11.35 -3.15 -6.41
C ASN A 24 -9.82 -3.10 -6.35
N LYS A 25 -9.25 -2.21 -5.53
CA LYS A 25 -7.81 -2.08 -5.26
C LYS A 25 -7.53 -2.17 -3.76
N LEU A 26 -6.32 -2.59 -3.41
CA LEU A 26 -5.87 -2.60 -2.02
C LEU A 26 -5.51 -1.17 -1.59
N HIS A 27 -6.01 -0.72 -0.44
CA HIS A 27 -5.84 0.64 0.07
C HIS A 27 -5.44 0.64 1.55
N LYS A 28 -4.57 1.56 1.94
CA LYS A 28 -4.18 1.81 3.33
C LYS A 28 -3.81 3.27 3.52
N GLU A 29 -4.34 3.87 4.58
CA GLU A 29 -3.95 5.20 5.03
C GLU A 29 -2.91 5.08 6.15
N ILE A 30 -1.88 5.91 6.09
CA ILE A 30 -0.82 5.94 7.10
C ILE A 30 -0.62 7.40 7.52
N GLN A 31 -0.76 7.65 8.82
CA GLN A 31 -0.53 8.97 9.39
C GLN A 31 0.83 9.01 10.07
N PHE A 32 1.58 10.09 9.83
CA PHE A 32 2.86 10.36 10.46
C PHE A 32 2.78 11.67 11.25
N GLU A 33 3.63 11.81 12.27
CA GLU A 33 3.67 13.01 13.13
C GLU A 33 4.19 14.26 12.40
N SER A 34 4.88 14.09 11.27
CA SER A 34 5.42 15.20 10.48
C SER A 34 5.61 14.82 9.01
N PHE A 35 5.64 15.83 8.15
CA PHE A 35 5.95 15.67 6.72
C PHE A 35 7.30 14.97 6.48
N ASN A 36 8.33 15.26 7.28
CA ASN A 36 9.64 14.63 7.14
C ASN A 36 9.58 13.11 7.36
N GLN A 37 8.87 12.66 8.41
CA GLN A 37 8.67 11.23 8.64
C GLN A 37 7.93 10.55 7.47
N ALA A 38 6.86 11.18 6.96
CA ALA A 38 6.10 10.68 5.82
C ALA A 38 6.97 10.56 4.56
N PHE A 39 7.72 11.61 4.23
CA PHE A 39 8.57 11.62 3.03
C PHE A 39 9.75 10.63 3.15
N GLY A 40 10.31 10.48 4.35
CA GLY A 40 11.33 9.46 4.63
C GLY A 40 10.81 8.03 4.46
N PHE A 41 9.55 7.75 4.85
CA PHE A 41 8.89 6.49 4.54
C PHE A 41 8.74 6.28 3.03
N MET A 42 8.23 7.28 2.30
CA MET A 42 8.06 7.20 0.85
C MET A 42 9.39 6.90 0.12
N THR A 43 10.47 7.56 0.53
CA THR A 43 11.79 7.38 -0.11
C THR A 43 12.34 5.96 0.09
N ARG A 44 12.19 5.39 1.30
CA ARG A 44 12.59 3.99 1.56
C ARG A 44 11.70 3.01 0.81
N ALA A 45 10.39 3.23 0.79
CA ALA A 45 9.45 2.39 0.07
C ALA A 45 9.74 2.38 -1.44
N ALA A 46 10.10 3.53 -2.02
CA ALA A 46 10.41 3.67 -3.45
C ALA A 46 11.54 2.72 -3.91
N MET A 47 12.53 2.44 -3.05
CA MET A 47 13.61 1.50 -3.36
C MET A 47 13.12 0.06 -3.54
N GLU A 48 12.20 -0.40 -2.67
CA GLU A 48 11.64 -1.75 -2.76
C GLU A 48 10.59 -1.84 -3.88
N ILE A 49 9.78 -0.80 -4.05
CA ILE A 49 8.82 -0.65 -5.15
C ILE A 49 9.53 -0.81 -6.51
N GLU A 50 10.69 -0.16 -6.68
CA GLU A 50 11.45 -0.23 -7.93
C GLU A 50 12.03 -1.63 -8.15
N LYS A 51 12.59 -2.26 -7.11
CA LYS A 51 13.08 -3.66 -7.20
C LYS A 51 11.96 -4.64 -7.59
N MET A 52 10.75 -4.42 -7.08
CA MET A 52 9.58 -5.23 -7.41
C MET A 52 9.00 -4.91 -8.79
N ASN A 53 9.39 -3.80 -9.41
CA ASN A 53 8.81 -3.25 -10.63
C ASN A 53 7.26 -3.20 -10.56
N HIS A 54 6.74 -2.76 -9.40
CA HIS A 54 5.31 -2.67 -9.12
C HIS A 54 4.99 -1.42 -8.31
N HIS A 55 4.60 -0.38 -9.02
CA HIS A 55 4.42 0.96 -8.46
C HIS A 55 3.01 1.17 -7.91
N PRO A 56 2.87 1.68 -6.66
CA PRO A 56 1.57 2.03 -6.11
C PRO A 56 1.05 3.35 -6.69
N GLU A 57 -0.26 3.54 -6.59
CA GLU A 57 -0.87 4.86 -6.63
C GLU A 57 -0.94 5.36 -5.17
N TRP A 58 -0.32 6.50 -4.87
CA TRP A 58 -0.37 7.10 -3.54
C TRP A 58 -0.53 8.62 -3.60
N PHE A 59 -1.02 9.19 -2.50
CA PHE A 59 -1.22 10.60 -2.30
C PHE A 59 -0.68 10.99 -0.92
N ASN A 60 0.04 12.11 -0.84
CA ASN A 60 0.63 12.60 0.40
C ASN A 60 0.28 14.08 0.56
N VAL A 61 -0.32 14.44 1.69
CA VAL A 61 -0.72 15.80 2.05
C VAL A 61 -0.41 16.06 3.53
N TYR A 62 0.10 17.26 3.82
CA TYR A 62 0.38 17.76 5.18
C TYR A 62 -0.04 19.22 5.28
#